data_AF-A0A2D7AC76-F1
#
_entry.id   AF-A0A2D7AC76-F1
#
_cell.length_a   1.000
_cell.length_b   1.000
_cell.length_c   1.000
_cell.angle_alpha   90.00
_cell.angle_beta   90.00
_cell.angle_gamma   90.00
#
_symmetry.space_group_name_H-M   'P 1'
#
loop_
_entity.id
_entity.type
_entity.pdbx_description
1 polymer ?
#
loop_
_entity_poly.entity_id
_entity_poly.type
_entity_poly.pdbx_seq_one_letter_code
_entity_poly.pdbx_strand_id
1 'polypeptide(L)'
;MGSEVEYYLCFTATLTSSRLSNPAPYSDYQSELHDLIQTLHDKGMGYRKIAYWLNDNGYKTPRGKRFFNTHVFSILKKKRLRDERLDGLPEDRFEITSPLRIEYLDRKLINSR
;
A
#
# COMPACT_ATOMS: atom_id res chain seq x y z
N MET A 1 45.44 2.16 -27.19
CA MET A 1 44.00 2.47 -27.03
C MET A 1 43.28 1.17 -26.71
N GLY A 2 42.81 1.00 -25.47
CA GLY A 2 41.98 -0.15 -25.12
C GLY A 2 40.62 0.00 -25.80
N SER A 3 40.16 -1.05 -26.47
CA SER A 3 38.76 -1.14 -26.91
C SER A 3 37.87 -1.10 -25.67
N GLU A 4 37.05 -0.07 -25.54
CA GLU A 4 36.02 -0.01 -24.52
C GLU A 4 34.88 -0.93 -24.97
N VAL A 5 34.89 -2.16 -24.45
CA VAL A 5 33.83 -3.14 -24.67
C VAL A 5 32.88 -3.08 -23.48
N GLU A 6 31.62 -2.73 -23.76
CA GLU A 6 30.56 -2.75 -22.76
C GLU A 6 29.78 -4.07 -22.86
N TYR A 7 29.46 -4.66 -21.72
CA TYR A 7 28.65 -5.89 -21.64
C TYR A 7 27.31 -5.59 -20.97
N TYR A 8 26.25 -6.17 -21.52
CA TYR A 8 24.87 -6.01 -21.06
C TYR A 8 24.27 -7.37 -20.76
N LEU A 9 23.62 -7.49 -19.60
CA LEU A 9 22.78 -8.63 -19.27
C LEU A 9 21.34 -8.32 -19.68
N CYS A 10 20.83 -9.03 -20.67
CA CYS A 10 19.53 -8.77 -21.26
C CYS A 10 18.54 -9.88 -20.91
N PHE A 11 17.40 -9.49 -20.33
CA PHE A 11 16.24 -10.37 -20.16
C PHE A 11 14.95 -9.54 -20.07
N THR A 12 13.83 -10.21 -20.36
CA THR A 12 12.49 -9.70 -20.10
C THR A 12 11.96 -10.35 -18.85
N ALA A 13 11.41 -9.54 -17.95
CA ALA A 13 10.65 -10.02 -16.81
C ALA A 13 9.22 -9.49 -16.84
N THR A 14 8.30 -10.28 -16.30
CA THR A 14 6.89 -9.96 -16.17
C THR A 14 6.52 -10.02 -14.69
N LEU A 15 6.03 -8.90 -14.17
CA LEU A 15 5.42 -8.81 -12.85
C LEU A 15 3.90 -8.75 -13.02
N THR A 16 3.21 -9.76 -12.49
CA THR A 16 1.74 -9.75 -12.37
C THR A 16 1.37 -9.44 -10.94
N SER A 17 0.70 -8.32 -10.72
CA SER A 17 0.28 -7.87 -9.40
C SER A 17 -1.17 -7.40 -9.42
N SER A 18 -1.94 -7.86 -8.43
CA SER A 18 -3.30 -7.37 -8.16
C SER A 18 -3.31 -6.10 -7.27
N ARG A 19 -2.14 -5.73 -6.74
CA ARG A 19 -1.95 -4.63 -5.78
C ARG A 19 -1.74 -3.25 -6.43
N LEU A 20 -1.85 -3.17 -7.77
CA LEU A 20 -1.70 -1.92 -8.53
C LEU A 20 -2.78 -0.86 -8.21
N SER A 21 -3.90 -1.26 -7.62
CA SER A 21 -4.99 -0.37 -7.20
C SER A 21 -5.19 -0.31 -5.68
N ASN A 22 -4.16 -0.68 -4.90
CA ASN A 22 -4.32 -0.70 -3.46
C ASN A 22 -4.66 0.70 -2.93
N PRO A 23 -5.72 0.85 -2.11
CA PRO A 23 -5.97 2.10 -1.43
C PRO A 23 -4.76 2.44 -0.59
N ALA A 24 -4.40 3.73 -0.57
CA ALA A 24 -3.29 4.25 0.22
C ALA A 24 -3.30 3.65 1.63
N PRO A 25 -2.12 3.35 2.20
CA PRO A 25 -2.04 2.88 3.57
C PRO A 25 -2.75 3.86 4.49
N TYR A 26 -3.39 3.34 5.54
CA TYR A 26 -3.93 4.20 6.59
C TYR A 26 -2.80 4.98 7.23
N SER A 27 -3.03 6.27 7.49
CA SER A 27 -2.10 7.05 8.30
C SER A 27 -2.07 6.52 9.73
N ASP A 28 -1.01 6.83 10.46
CA ASP A 28 -0.84 6.42 11.87
C ASP A 28 -2.08 6.80 12.69
N TYR A 29 -2.56 8.04 12.54
CA TYR A 29 -3.78 8.51 13.20
C TYR A 29 -5.03 7.69 12.84
N GLN A 30 -5.18 7.26 11.58
CA GLN A 30 -6.33 6.42 11.18
C GLN A 30 -6.28 5.05 11.84
N SER A 31 -5.08 4.47 11.98
CA SER A 31 -4.86 3.18 12.65
C SER A 31 -5.08 3.29 14.16
N GLU A 32 -4.45 4.26 14.83
CA GLU A 32 -4.64 4.52 16.26
C GLU A 32 -6.11 4.78 16.60
N LEU A 33 -6.79 5.59 15.80
CA LEU A 33 -8.20 5.89 15.99
C LEU A 33 -9.08 4.64 15.84
N HIS A 34 -8.78 3.78 14.87
CA HIS A 34 -9.49 2.51 14.70
C HIS A 34 -9.32 1.62 15.93
N ASP A 35 -8.09 1.43 16.39
CA ASP A 35 -7.77 0.52 17.50
C ASP A 35 -8.38 1.00 18.82
N LEU A 36 -8.37 2.32 19.03
CA LEU A 36 -9.07 2.94 20.15
C LEU A 36 -10.59 2.68 20.07
N ILE A 37 -11.21 2.92 18.92
CA ILE A 37 -12.65 2.69 18.72
C ILE A 37 -12.99 1.21 18.94
N GLN A 38 -12.18 0.30 18.41
CA GLN A 38 -12.34 -1.15 18.57
C GLN A 38 -12.26 -1.53 20.06
N THR A 39 -11.24 -1.06 20.77
CA THR A 39 -11.07 -1.31 22.21
C THR A 39 -12.26 -0.82 23.04
N LEU A 40 -12.80 0.36 22.74
CA LEU A 40 -13.97 0.91 23.43
C LEU A 40 -15.23 0.11 23.13
N HIS A 41 -15.38 -0.37 21.89
CA HIS A 41 -16.48 -1.22 21.48
C HIS A 41 -16.43 -2.60 22.14
N ASP A 42 -15.24 -3.20 22.22
CA ASP A 42 -15.02 -4.51 22.87
C ASP A 42 -15.28 -4.45 24.38
N LYS A 43 -15.09 -3.27 24.99
CA LYS A 43 -15.53 -2.97 26.37
C LYS A 43 -17.05 -2.82 26.53
N GLY A 44 -17.83 -3.02 25.47
CA GLY A 44 -19.30 -2.99 25.48
C GLY A 44 -19.90 -1.60 25.28
N MET A 45 -19.13 -0.58 24.88
CA MET A 45 -19.72 0.71 24.58
C MET A 45 -20.41 0.72 23.21
N GLY A 46 -21.70 1.09 23.21
CA GLY A 46 -22.42 1.32 21.96
C GLY A 46 -21.88 2.54 21.20
N TYR A 47 -22.04 2.55 19.87
CA TYR A 47 -21.48 3.57 18.97
C TYR A 47 -21.78 5.02 19.36
N ARG A 48 -22.97 5.29 19.90
CA ARG A 48 -23.34 6.63 20.39
C ARG A 48 -22.46 7.06 21.56
N LYS A 49 -22.22 6.17 22.54
CA LYS A 49 -21.37 6.45 23.71
C LYS A 49 -19.92 6.67 23.28
N ILE A 50 -19.42 5.85 22.36
CA ILE A 50 -18.07 6.00 21.79
C ILE A 50 -17.91 7.36 21.11
N ALA A 51 -18.88 7.77 20.29
CA ALA A 51 -18.82 9.06 19.62
C ALA A 51 -18.75 10.24 20.60
N TYR A 52 -19.53 10.22 21.69
CA TYR A 52 -19.42 11.23 22.73
C TYR A 52 -18.07 11.20 23.43
N TRP A 53 -17.62 10.02 23.87
CA TRP A 53 -16.33 9.87 24.52
C TRP A 53 -15.19 10.41 23.65
N LEU A 54 -15.18 10.10 22.35
CA LEU A 54 -14.18 10.64 21.41
C LEU A 54 -14.21 12.17 21.34
N ASN A 55 -15.41 12.75 21.24
CA ASN A 55 -15.57 14.20 21.16
C ASN A 55 -15.15 14.90 22.45
N ASP A 56 -15.46 14.31 23.61
CA ASP A 56 -15.14 14.86 24.94
C ASP A 56 -13.64 14.76 25.23
N ASN A 57 -12.96 13.75 24.69
CA ASN A 57 -11.52 13.58 24.77
C ASN A 57 -10.76 14.29 23.63
N GLY A 58 -11.43 15.14 22.83
CA GLY A 58 -10.78 15.99 21.83
C GLY A 58 -10.46 15.34 20.48
N TYR A 59 -10.80 14.07 20.27
CA TYR A 59 -10.59 13.39 18.99
C TYR A 59 -11.46 13.97 17.87
N LYS A 60 -10.92 13.99 16.65
CA LYS A 60 -11.63 14.38 15.43
C LYS A 60 -11.63 13.25 14.41
N THR A 61 -12.60 13.25 13.50
CA THR A 61 -12.53 12.33 12.35
C THR A 61 -11.24 12.58 11.55
N PRO A 62 -10.78 11.65 10.72
CA PRO A 62 -9.61 11.88 9.86
C PRO A 62 -9.70 13.14 8.97
N ARG A 63 -10.91 13.69 8.78
CA ARG A 63 -11.17 14.94 8.04
C ARG A 63 -11.39 16.16 8.96
N GLY A 64 -11.01 16.06 10.24
CA GLY A 64 -11.11 17.15 11.21
C GLY A 64 -12.53 17.48 11.70
N LYS A 65 -13.53 16.59 11.49
CA LYS A 65 -14.92 16.83 11.91
C LYS A 65 -15.23 16.18 13.26
N ARG A 66 -16.35 16.58 13.87
CA ARG A 66 -16.89 15.95 15.09
C ARG A 66 -17.36 14.51 14.80
N PHE A 67 -17.29 13.63 15.81
CA PHE A 67 -17.81 12.27 15.71
C PHE A 67 -19.33 12.20 15.89
N PHE A 68 -19.95 11.37 15.07
CA PHE A 68 -21.31 10.85 15.24
C PHE A 68 -21.25 9.32 15.32
N ASN A 69 -22.30 8.68 15.83
CA ASN A 69 -22.39 7.22 15.91
C ASN A 69 -22.17 6.53 14.54
N THR A 70 -22.65 7.15 13.45
CA THR A 70 -22.46 6.65 12.08
C THR A 70 -20.99 6.64 11.65
N HIS A 71 -20.18 7.59 12.13
CA HIS A 71 -18.74 7.60 11.87
C HIS A 71 -18.06 6.42 12.56
N VAL A 72 -18.38 6.16 13.82
CA VAL A 72 -17.83 5.03 14.59
C VAL A 72 -18.13 3.71 13.89
N PHE A 73 -19.40 3.47 13.56
CA PHE A 73 -19.81 2.29 12.80
C PHE A 73 -19.08 2.17 11.46
N SER A 74 -18.97 3.28 10.72
CA SER A 74 -18.34 3.29 9.40
C SER A 74 -16.84 2.99 9.48
N ILE A 75 -16.14 3.44 10.51
CA ILE A 75 -14.70 3.20 10.69
C ILE A 75 -14.46 1.70 10.90
N LEU A 76 -15.16 1.08 11.85
CA LEU A 76 -15.05 -0.36 12.12
C LEU A 76 -15.41 -1.19 10.87
N LYS A 77 -16.55 -0.88 10.24
CA LYS A 77 -16.99 -1.59 9.03
C LYS A 77 -15.98 -1.48 7.89
N LYS A 78 -15.44 -0.28 7.64
CA LYS A 78 -14.51 -0.05 6.53
C LYS A 78 -13.14 -0.66 6.76
N LYS A 79 -12.64 -0.72 7.99
CA LYS A 79 -11.40 -1.45 8.30
C LYS A 79 -11.58 -2.93 7.98
N ARG A 80 -12.64 -3.56 8.50
CA ARG A 80 -12.94 -4.97 8.22
C ARG A 80 -13.01 -5.28 6.72
N LEU A 81 -13.78 -4.50 5.96
CA LEU A 81 -13.88 -4.68 4.50
C LEU A 81 -12.55 -4.47 3.77
N ARG A 82 -11.70 -3.56 4.27
CA ARG A 82 -10.37 -3.33 3.70
C ARG A 82 -9.46 -4.53 3.95
N ASP A 83 -9.47 -5.06 5.16
CA ASP A 83 -8.65 -6.19 5.55
C ASP A 83 -9.08 -7.45 4.79
N GLU A 84 -10.38 -7.74 4.72
CA GLU A 84 -10.95 -8.82 3.89
C GLU A 84 -10.53 -8.69 2.42
N ARG A 85 -10.53 -7.47 1.87
CA ARG A 85 -10.07 -7.24 0.50
C ARG A 85 -8.57 -7.54 0.35
N LEU A 86 -7.73 -7.11 1.29
CA LEU A 86 -6.28 -7.31 1.21
C LEU A 86 -5.89 -8.77 1.40
N ASP A 87 -6.52 -9.47 2.34
CA ASP A 87 -6.29 -10.88 2.61
C ASP A 87 -6.71 -11.77 1.43
N GLY A 88 -7.70 -11.31 0.64
CA GLY A 88 -8.15 -12.00 -0.58
C GLY A 88 -7.34 -11.71 -1.84
N LEU A 89 -6.31 -10.83 -1.81
CA LEU A 89 -5.51 -10.54 -3.00
C LEU A 89 -4.53 -11.68 -3.30
N PRO A 90 -4.43 -12.15 -4.56
CA PRO A 90 -3.42 -13.14 -4.93
C PRO A 90 -2.01 -12.58 -4.73
N GLU A 91 -1.07 -13.47 -4.46
CA GLU A 91 0.35 -13.13 -4.37
C GLU A 91 0.87 -12.56 -5.69
N ASP A 92 1.88 -11.69 -5.60
CA ASP A 92 2.51 -11.13 -6.77
C ASP A 92 3.38 -12.20 -7.42
N ARG A 93 3.24 -12.35 -8.73
CA ARG A 93 4.00 -13.34 -9.50
C ARG A 93 5.05 -12.61 -10.33
N PHE A 94 6.32 -12.94 -10.11
CA PHE A 94 7.44 -12.41 -10.89
C PHE A 94 8.07 -13.54 -11.69
N GLU A 95 8.22 -13.33 -12.99
CA GLU A 95 8.76 -14.34 -13.89
C GLU A 95 9.73 -13.72 -14.88
N ILE A 96 10.84 -14.40 -15.15
CA ILE A 96 11.71 -14.09 -16.27
C ILE A 96 11.10 -14.80 -17.49
N THR A 97 10.59 -14.02 -18.45
CA THR A 97 9.83 -14.53 -19.61
C THR A 97 10.69 -14.70 -20.86
N SER A 98 11.93 -14.19 -20.86
CA SER A 98 12.89 -14.46 -21.92
C SER A 98 14.11 -15.23 -21.41
N PRO A 99 14.81 -15.98 -22.27
CA PRO A 99 16.14 -16.49 -21.95
C PRO A 99 17.09 -15.35 -21.56
N LEU A 100 17.97 -15.60 -20.60
CA LEU A 100 19.04 -14.69 -20.21
C LEU A 100 20.07 -14.61 -21.34
N ARG A 101 20.44 -13.41 -21.77
CA ARG A 101 21.43 -13.19 -22.84
C ARG A 101 22.48 -12.18 -22.39
N ILE A 102 23.69 -12.31 -22.92
CA ILE A 102 24.75 -11.31 -22.79
C ILE A 102 24.96 -10.69 -24.16
N GLU A 103 24.80 -9.38 -24.24
CA GLU A 103 25.09 -8.58 -25.43
C GLU A 103 26.32 -7.71 -25.14
N TYR A 104 27.11 -7.37 -26.15
CA TYR A 104 28.26 -6.49 -25.97
C TYR A 104 28.38 -5.48 -27.12
N LEU A 105 28.90 -4.30 -26.81
CA LEU A 105 29.17 -3.23 -27.77
C LEU A 105 30.67 -2.93 -27.79
N ASP A 106 31.31 -3.11 -28.95
CA ASP A 106 32.72 -2.73 -29.18
C ASP A 106 32.77 -1.34 -29.83
N ARG A 107 33.13 -0.32 -29.06
CA ARG A 107 33.24 1.07 -29.58
C ARG A 107 34.56 1.27 -30.31
N LYS A 108 34.70 0.72 -31.52
CA LYS A 108 35.81 1.05 -32.43
C LYS A 108 35.46 2.27 -33.30
N LEU A 109 36.01 3.42 -32.91
CA LEU A 109 36.24 4.64 -33.71
C LEU A 109 35.05 5.17 -34.55
N ILE A 110 34.22 6.04 -33.95
CA ILE A 110 33.37 6.99 -34.70
C ILE A 110 34.21 8.11 -35.38
N ASN A 111 35.54 8.16 -35.15
CA ASN A 111 36.43 9.10 -35.83
C ASN A 111 37.37 8.37 -36.79
N SER A 112 36.87 8.02 -37.96
CA SER A 112 37.69 7.90 -39.16
C SER A 112 37.23 8.97 -40.15
N ARG A 113 37.89 10.13 -40.09
CA ARG A 113 37.83 11.18 -41.11
C ARG A 113 39.02 11.03 -42.03
#